data_AF-A0A8B3F669-F1
#
_entry.id   AF-A0A8B3F669-F1
#
_cell.length_a   1.000
_cell.length_b   1.000
_cell.length_c   1.000
_cell.angle_alpha   90.00
_cell.angle_beta   90.00
_cell.angle_gamma   90.00
#
_symmetry.space_group_name_H-M   'P 1'
#
loop_
_entity.id
_entity.type
_entity.pdbx_description
1 polymer ?
#
loop_
_entity_poly.entity_id
_entity_poly.type
_entity_poly.pdbx_seq_one_letter_code
_entity_poly.pdbx_strand_id
1 'polypeptide(L)'
;MENALTVCKGLLITVFGGIYIYLLAKLAIYTVNSSSEPFVWVLMIGGGAALLSLAMAVAAFLLQPAVYLLAAIFAGVGALISRYRRSHV
;
A
#
# COMPACT_ATOMS: atom_id res chain seq x y z
N MET A 1 19.54 10.62 -1.87
CA MET A 1 19.04 9.29 -1.47
C MET A 1 17.64 9.36 -0.89
N GLU A 2 17.29 10.35 -0.06
CA GLU A 2 15.95 10.47 0.55
C GLU A 2 14.80 10.61 -0.47
N ASN A 3 15.00 11.33 -1.58
CA ASN A 3 13.89 11.63 -2.49
C ASN A 3 13.32 10.39 -3.20
N ALA A 4 14.16 9.48 -3.69
CA ALA A 4 13.71 8.28 -4.42
C ALA A 4 13.02 7.26 -3.52
N LEU A 5 13.53 7.07 -2.30
CA LEU A 5 12.93 6.16 -1.31
C LEU A 5 11.59 6.71 -0.80
N THR A 6 11.51 8.04 -0.61
CA THR A 6 10.27 8.73 -0.23
C THR A 6 9.22 8.64 -1.34
N VAL A 7 9.62 8.80 -2.61
CA VAL A 7 8.74 8.60 -3.77
C VAL A 7 8.24 7.15 -3.85
N CYS A 8 9.10 6.16 -3.68
CA CYS A 8 8.71 4.75 -3.71
C CYS A 8 7.74 4.39 -2.56
N LYS A 9 8.02 4.89 -1.34
CA LYS A 9 7.13 4.74 -0.18
C LYS A 9 5.79 5.44 -0.41
N GLY A 10 5.80 6.64 -0.96
CA GLY A 10 4.59 7.38 -1.33
C GLY A 10 3.77 6.63 -2.37
N LEU A 11 4.40 6.07 -3.40
CA LEU A 11 3.74 5.30 -4.45
C LEU A 11 3.09 4.02 -3.89
N LEU A 12 3.80 3.31 -3.00
CA LEU A 12 3.26 2.16 -2.28
C LEU A 12 2.02 2.53 -1.44
N ILE A 13 2.09 3.63 -0.68
CA ILE A 13 0.96 4.11 0.14
C ILE A 13 -0.23 4.46 -0.75
N THR A 14 0.00 5.16 -1.87
CA THR A 14 -1.08 5.55 -2.79
C THR A 14 -1.73 4.34 -3.46
N VAL A 15 -0.95 3.34 -3.86
CA VAL A 15 -1.48 2.09 -4.43
C VAL A 15 -2.27 1.30 -3.38
N PHE A 16 -1.72 1.12 -2.18
CA PHE A 16 -2.38 0.41 -1.09
C PHE A 16 -3.68 1.10 -0.66
N GLY A 17 -3.62 2.41 -0.43
CA GLY A 17 -4.77 3.21 -0.06
C GLY A 17 -5.82 3.26 -1.18
N GLY A 18 -5.39 3.39 -2.43
CA GLY A 18 -6.27 3.38 -3.60
C GLY A 18 -7.03 2.07 -3.74
N ILE A 19 -6.35 0.92 -3.62
CA ILE A 19 -6.98 -0.41 -3.65
C ILE A 19 -7.97 -0.55 -2.50
N TYR A 20 -7.59 -0.12 -1.29
CA TYR A 20 -8.48 -0.15 -0.12
C TYR A 20 -9.77 0.63 -0.36
N ILE A 21 -9.67 1.89 -0.79
CA ILE A 21 -10.82 2.76 -1.07
C ILE A 21 -11.67 2.17 -2.20
N TYR A 22 -11.04 1.66 -3.26
CA TYR A 22 -11.75 1.04 -4.38
C TYR A 22 -12.60 -0.15 -3.93
N LEU A 23 -12.03 -1.07 -3.15
CA LEU A 23 -12.73 -2.25 -2.64
C LEU A 23 -13.86 -1.86 -1.68
N LEU A 24 -13.63 -0.86 -0.83
CA LEU A 24 -14.62 -0.37 0.12
C LEU A 24 -15.80 0.30 -0.59
N ALA A 25 -15.53 1.08 -1.65
CA ALA A 25 -16.57 1.64 -2.51
C ALA A 25 -17.36 0.55 -3.24
N LYS A 26 -16.69 -0.48 -3.79
CA LYS A 26 -17.33 -1.64 -4.41
C LYS A 26 -18.24 -2.39 -3.44
N LEU A 27 -17.77 -2.58 -2.21
CA LEU A 27 -18.53 -3.22 -1.13
C LEU A 27 -19.75 -2.38 -0.74
N ALA A 28 -19.60 -1.07 -0.61
CA ALA A 28 -20.71 -0.17 -0.29
C ALA A 28 -21.77 -0.18 -1.40
N ILE A 29 -21.37 -0.07 -2.68
CA ILE A 29 -22.28 -0.13 -3.82
C ILE A 29 -23.02 -1.47 -3.85
N TYR A 30 -22.31 -2.58 -3.66
CA TYR A 30 -22.92 -3.91 -3.60
C TYR A 30 -23.95 -4.00 -2.48
N THR A 31 -23.60 -3.52 -1.29
CA THR A 31 -24.45 -3.58 -0.10
C THR A 31 -25.74 -2.76 -0.28
N VAL A 32 -25.61 -1.54 -0.81
CA VAL A 32 -26.75 -0.64 -1.08
C VAL A 32 -27.66 -1.21 -2.16
N ASN A 33 -27.10 -1.88 -3.18
CA ASN A 33 -27.90 -2.51 -4.24
C ASN A 33 -28.53 -3.84 -3.82
N SER A 34 -27.97 -4.55 -2.85
CA SER A 34 -28.41 -5.89 -2.48
C SER A 34 -29.36 -5.91 -1.28
N SER A 35 -29.41 -4.84 -0.49
CA SER A 35 -30.28 -4.75 0.68
C SER A 35 -30.80 -3.32 0.85
N SER A 36 -32.04 -3.16 1.31
CA SER A 36 -32.63 -1.88 1.68
C SER A 36 -32.58 -1.61 3.19
N GLU A 37 -32.10 -2.57 3.99
CA GLU A 37 -32.10 -2.47 5.44
C GLU A 37 -30.84 -1.74 5.96
N PRO A 38 -31.01 -0.60 6.68
CA PRO A 38 -29.87 0.19 7.16
C PRO A 38 -28.96 -0.58 8.13
N PHE A 39 -29.52 -1.50 8.91
CA PHE A 39 -28.75 -2.32 9.85
C PHE A 39 -27.81 -3.30 9.11
N VAL A 40 -28.28 -3.89 8.01
CA VAL A 40 -27.48 -4.75 7.14
C VAL A 40 -26.35 -3.96 6.50
N TRP A 41 -26.59 -2.68 6.16
CA TRP A 41 -25.54 -1.82 5.60
C TRP A 41 -24.40 -1.60 6.58
N VAL A 42 -24.71 -1.30 7.84
CA VAL A 42 -23.70 -1.11 8.88
C VAL A 42 -22.90 -2.39 9.09
N LEU A 43 -23.56 -3.55 9.12
CA LEU A 43 -22.89 -4.84 9.29
C LEU A 43 -22.01 -5.20 8.09
N MET A 44 -22.50 -5.05 6.85
CA MET A 44 -21.74 -5.43 5.66
C MET A 44 -20.61 -4.45 5.37
N ILE A 45 -20.85 -3.14 5.46
CA ILE A 45 -19.81 -2.13 5.21
C ILE A 45 -18.82 -2.10 6.38
N GLY A 46 -19.31 -2.06 7.62
CA GLY A 46 -18.45 -2.03 8.81
C GLY A 46 -17.67 -3.33 9.00
N GLY A 47 -18.35 -4.48 8.94
CA GLY A 47 -17.71 -5.78 9.03
C GLY A 47 -16.77 -6.06 7.85
N GLY A 48 -17.18 -5.69 6.63
CA GLY A 48 -16.32 -5.81 5.46
C GLY A 48 -15.11 -4.89 5.51
N ALA A 49 -15.23 -3.65 6.00
CA ALA A 49 -14.09 -2.75 6.20
C ALA A 49 -13.10 -3.28 7.24
N ALA A 50 -13.60 -3.89 8.34
CA ALA A 50 -12.74 -4.52 9.35
C ALA A 50 -11.96 -5.71 8.76
N LEU A 51 -12.64 -6.59 8.01
CA LEU A 51 -11.99 -7.71 7.32
C LEU A 51 -10.99 -7.23 6.26
N LEU A 52 -11.35 -6.20 5.49
CA LEU A 52 -10.46 -5.61 4.49
C LEU A 52 -9.22 -5.03 5.15
N SER A 53 -9.37 -4.30 6.27
CA SER A 53 -8.26 -3.74 7.03
C SER A 53 -7.31 -4.83 7.53
N LEU A 54 -7.86 -5.94 8.00
CA LEU A 54 -7.08 -7.08 8.47
C LEU A 54 -6.31 -7.75 7.32
N ALA A 55 -6.96 -7.95 6.17
CA ALA A 55 -6.31 -8.49 4.98
C ALA A 55 -5.19 -7.56 4.47
N MET A 56 -5.41 -6.25 4.46
CA MET A 56 -4.41 -5.27 4.06
C MET A 56 -3.22 -5.21 5.03
N ALA A 57 -3.46 -5.37 6.34
CA ALA A 57 -2.39 -5.45 7.33
C ALA A 57 -1.50 -6.67 7.10
N VAL A 58 -2.09 -7.84 6.80
CA VAL A 58 -1.35 -9.06 6.46
C VAL A 58 -0.57 -8.90 5.15
N ALA A 59 -1.20 -8.32 4.11
CA ALA A 59 -0.53 -8.05 2.85
C ALA A 59 0.66 -7.10 3.02
N ALA A 60 0.51 -6.04 3.82
CA ALA A 60 1.58 -5.12 4.15
C ALA A 60 2.73 -5.81 4.90
N PHE A 61 2.41 -6.68 5.86
CA PHE A 61 3.41 -7.47 6.58
C PHE A 61 4.22 -8.39 5.64
N LEU A 62 3.56 -9.06 4.68
CA LEU A 62 4.23 -9.90 3.69
C LEU A 62 5.09 -9.12 2.70
N LEU A 63 4.73 -7.87 2.41
CA LEU A 63 5.46 -7.00 1.48
C LEU A 63 6.59 -6.22 2.15
N GLN A 64 6.56 -6.02 3.47
CA GLN A 64 7.63 -5.33 4.22
C GLN A 64 9.04 -5.85 3.87
N PRO A 65 9.32 -7.17 3.87
CA PRO A 65 10.64 -7.70 3.50
C PRO A 65 11.08 -7.29 2.09
N ALA A 66 10.16 -7.36 1.12
CA ALA A 66 10.44 -6.96 -0.25
C ALA A 66 10.74 -5.46 -0.36
N VAL A 67 10.02 -4.62 0.40
CA VAL A 67 10.28 -3.18 0.47
C VAL A 67 11.67 -2.87 1.07
N TYR A 68 12.07 -3.58 2.13
CA TYR A 68 13.42 -3.45 2.70
C TYR A 68 14.50 -3.88 1.71
N LEU A 69 14.28 -4.96 0.98
CA LEU A 69 15.22 -5.46 -0.01
C LEU A 69 15.37 -4.49 -1.18
N LEU A 70 14.26 -3.91 -1.65
CA LEU A 70 14.28 -2.83 -2.65
C LEU A 70 15.08 -1.62 -2.14
N ALA A 71 14.84 -1.20 -0.90
CA ALA A 71 15.54 -0.08 -0.28
C ALA A 71 17.06 -0.35 -0.20
N ALA A 72 17.46 -1.57 0.16
CA ALA A 72 18.86 -1.99 0.20
C ALA A 72 19.52 -1.95 -1.18
N ILE A 73 18.82 -2.39 -2.24
CA ILE A 73 19.30 -2.31 -3.62
C ILE A 73 19.50 -0.84 -4.03
N PHE A 74 18.51 0.02 -3.78
CA PHE A 74 18.63 1.45 -4.09
C PHE A 74 19.77 2.14 -3.33
N ALA A 75 19.97 1.79 -2.06
CA ALA A 75 21.11 2.27 -1.27
C ALA A 75 22.45 1.79 -1.85
N GLY A 76 22.53 0.51 -2.23
CA GLY A 76 23.71 -0.09 -2.86
C GLY A 76 24.07 0.57 -4.20
N VAL A 77 23.08 0.73 -5.09
CA VAL A 77 23.28 1.42 -6.38
C VAL A 77 23.68 2.87 -6.17
N GLY A 78 23.03 3.58 -5.25
CA GLY A 78 23.39 4.97 -4.92
C GLY A 78 24.83 5.09 -4.39
N ALA A 79 25.28 4.15 -3.56
CA ALA A 79 26.66 4.10 -3.08
C ALA A 79 27.67 3.81 -4.21
N LEU A 80 27.33 2.91 -5.14
CA LEU A 80 28.16 2.58 -6.30
C LEU A 80 28.33 3.80 -7.23
N ILE A 81 27.23 4.48 -7.57
CA ILE A 81 27.24 5.70 -8.40
C ILE A 81 28.05 6.81 -7.71
N SER A 82 27.91 6.97 -6.40
CA SER A 82 28.67 7.97 -5.64
C SER A 82 30.17 7.68 -5.66
N ARG A 83 30.58 6.42 -5.53
CA ARG A 83 31.99 6.01 -5.64
C ARG A 83 32.54 6.24 -7.05
N TYR A 84 31.79 5.87 -8.08
CA TYR A 84 32.18 6.05 -9.48
C TYR A 84 32.35 7.54 -9.83
N ARG A 85 31.44 8.39 -9.36
CA ARG A 85 31.56 9.85 -9.54
C ARG A 85 32.77 10.44 -8.83
N ARG A 86 33.14 9.91 -7.67
CA ARG A 86 34.29 10.39 -6.88
C ARG A 86 35.64 9.90 -7.44
N SER A 87 35.68 8.79 -8.19
CA SER A 87 36.92 8.31 -8.82
C SER A 87 37.18 8.88 -10.21
N HIS A 88 36.18 9.52 -10.83
CA HIS A 88 36.23 10.06 -12.19
C HIS A 88 36.35 11.60 -12.24
N VAL A 89 36.50 12.21 -11.05
CA VAL A 89 36.86 13.62 -10.80
C VAL A 89 38.29 13.61 -10.27
#